data_AF-A0A7C2CKC9-F1
#
_entry.id   AF-A0A7C2CKC9-F1
#
_cell.length_a   1.000
_cell.length_b   1.000
_cell.length_c   1.000
_cell.angle_alpha   90.00
_cell.angle_beta   90.00
_cell.angle_gamma   90.00
#
_symmetry.space_group_name_H-M   'P 1'
#
loop_
_entity.id
_entity.type
_entity.pdbx_description
1 polymer ?
#
loop_
_entity_poly.entity_id
_entity_poly.type
_entity_poly.pdbx_seq_one_letter_code
_entity_poly.pdbx_strand_id
1 'polypeptide(L)'
;MTADKVIIHQRSPNKIVILDRQGNFVQEFRPREVTARLLANLQDKLLMAQHSFPQIDKIKKEEEILEVRWNFCLVSREGEIEKLEGSYPTLWFFKRLPMAVVADYLTEMTGALLKNRYFVFSHTEKYSLKILDLNQRKLVKTIQRKYKKVRYQPDRPRDERPGFKTLAVPRAYFNDIQKIIAREDKILVLTSTVD
;
A
#
# COMPACT_ATOMS: atom_id res chain seq x y z
N MET A 1 -4.98 -29.46 9.65
CA MET A 1 -3.94 -28.57 9.08
C MET A 1 -4.49 -27.99 7.80
N THR A 2 -4.80 -26.70 7.75
CA THR A 2 -5.15 -26.03 6.50
C THR A 2 -3.90 -25.99 5.63
N ALA A 3 -3.92 -26.65 4.46
CA ALA A 3 -2.84 -26.59 3.49
C ALA A 3 -2.44 -25.13 3.25
N ASP A 4 -1.13 -24.82 3.26
CA ASP A 4 -0.68 -23.46 2.99
C ASP A 4 -1.06 -23.08 1.55
N LYS A 5 -1.64 -21.89 1.39
CA LYS A 5 -2.14 -21.40 0.10
C LYS A 5 -1.35 -20.16 -0.31
N VAL A 6 -1.14 -20.00 -1.61
CA VAL A 6 -0.61 -18.77 -2.21
C VAL A 6 -1.79 -17.96 -2.73
N ILE A 7 -1.91 -16.71 -2.29
CA ILE A 7 -3.01 -15.82 -2.68
C ILE A 7 -2.42 -14.68 -3.51
N ILE A 8 -2.90 -14.57 -4.74
CA ILE A 8 -2.42 -13.61 -5.72
C ILE A 8 -3.56 -12.64 -6.01
N HIS A 9 -3.28 -11.34 -5.91
CA HIS A 9 -4.16 -10.30 -6.40
C HIS A 9 -3.67 -9.84 -7.76
N GLN A 10 -4.49 -10.07 -8.78
CA GLN A 10 -4.32 -9.48 -10.09
C GLN A 10 -5.18 -8.22 -10.14
N ARG A 11 -4.55 -7.06 -10.32
CA ARG A 11 -5.26 -5.76 -10.35
C ARG A 11 -5.99 -5.54 -11.67
N SER A 12 -5.44 -6.05 -12.78
CA SER A 12 -6.02 -5.93 -14.12
C SER A 12 -5.94 -7.27 -14.86
N PRO A 13 -7.06 -8.00 -15.01
CA PRO A 13 -8.39 -7.76 -14.43
C PRO A 13 -8.42 -7.89 -12.89
N ASN A 14 -9.33 -7.18 -12.21
CA ASN A 14 -9.52 -7.19 -10.73
C ASN A 14 -10.01 -8.57 -10.24
N LYS A 15 -9.08 -9.47 -9.92
CA LYS A 15 -9.39 -10.83 -9.47
C LYS A 15 -8.39 -11.35 -8.43
N ILE A 16 -8.85 -12.34 -7.67
CA ILE A 16 -8.05 -13.10 -6.72
C ILE A 16 -7.87 -14.52 -7.26
N VAL A 17 -6.63 -14.98 -7.27
CA VAL A 17 -6.27 -16.35 -7.62
C VAL A 17 -5.66 -17.01 -6.40
N ILE A 18 -6.13 -18.20 -6.08
CA ILE A 18 -5.62 -19.03 -4.98
C ILE A 18 -4.97 -20.26 -5.59
N LEU A 19 -3.71 -20.48 -5.20
CA LEU A 19 -2.95 -21.68 -5.54
C LEU A 19 -2.60 -22.46 -4.27
N ASP A 20 -2.33 -23.75 -4.40
CA ASP A 20 -1.67 -24.52 -3.35
C ASP A 20 -0.16 -24.20 -3.28
N ARG A 21 0.58 -24.88 -2.39
CA ARG A 21 2.05 -24.68 -2.26
C ARG A 21 2.83 -25.13 -3.49
N GLN A 22 2.26 -26.04 -4.28
CA GLN A 22 2.86 -26.60 -5.49
C GLN A 22 2.57 -25.71 -6.70
N GLY A 23 1.73 -24.68 -6.55
CA GLY A 23 1.34 -23.77 -7.62
C GLY A 23 0.13 -24.24 -8.42
N ASN A 24 -0.55 -25.33 -8.00
CA ASN A 24 -1.76 -25.78 -8.67
C ASN A 24 -2.92 -24.85 -8.34
N PHE A 25 -3.79 -24.66 -9.34
CA PHE A 25 -4.99 -23.84 -9.19
C PHE A 25 -5.97 -24.45 -8.17
N VAL A 26 -6.44 -23.62 -7.23
CA VAL A 26 -7.45 -23.99 -6.23
C VAL A 26 -8.77 -23.27 -6.50
N GLN A 27 -8.74 -21.95 -6.68
CA GLN A 27 -9.93 -21.13 -6.85
C GLN A 27 -9.60 -19.78 -7.50
N GLU A 28 -10.56 -19.21 -8.24
CA GLU A 28 -10.59 -17.82 -8.68
C GLU A 28 -11.91 -17.17 -8.26
N PHE A 29 -11.86 -15.90 -7.85
CA PHE A 29 -13.04 -15.07 -7.67
C PHE A 29 -12.73 -13.59 -7.93
N ARG A 30 -13.77 -12.75 -8.06
CA ARG A 30 -13.64 -11.31 -8.33
C ARG A 30 -14.26 -10.51 -7.18
N PRO A 31 -13.54 -9.55 -6.57
CA PRO A 31 -14.17 -8.58 -5.69
C PRO A 31 -15.22 -7.76 -6.45
N ARG A 32 -16.36 -7.45 -5.79
CA ARG A 32 -17.47 -6.70 -6.39
C ARG A 32 -17.14 -5.23 -6.73
N GLU A 33 -16.17 -4.65 -6.04
CA GLU A 33 -15.61 -3.34 -6.35
C GLU A 33 -14.11 -3.47 -6.69
N VAL A 34 -13.57 -2.47 -7.39
CA VAL A 34 -12.14 -2.43 -7.73
C VAL A 34 -11.29 -2.34 -6.47
N THR A 35 -10.27 -3.20 -6.39
CA THR A 35 -9.27 -3.18 -5.33
C THR A 35 -7.88 -2.91 -5.93
N ALA A 36 -7.03 -2.23 -5.17
CA ALA A 36 -5.71 -1.81 -5.63
C ALA A 36 -4.59 -2.69 -5.07
N ARG A 37 -4.71 -3.15 -3.82
CA ARG A 37 -3.65 -3.90 -3.13
C ARG A 37 -4.25 -4.97 -2.22
N LEU A 38 -3.65 -6.16 -2.24
CA LEU A 38 -3.84 -7.19 -1.21
C LEU A 38 -2.87 -6.89 -0.06
N LEU A 39 -3.40 -6.76 1.16
CA LEU A 39 -2.62 -6.39 2.35
C LEU A 39 -2.37 -7.58 3.27
N ALA A 40 -3.39 -8.42 3.48
CA ALA A 40 -3.28 -9.61 4.28
C ALA A 40 -4.41 -10.61 4.01
N ASN A 41 -4.20 -11.86 4.41
CA ASN A 41 -5.22 -12.89 4.46
C ASN A 41 -5.66 -13.10 5.91
N LEU A 42 -6.97 -12.98 6.15
CA LEU A 42 -7.66 -13.45 7.35
C LEU A 42 -8.24 -14.84 7.00
N GLN A 43 -8.60 -15.65 8.01
CA GLN A 43 -9.03 -17.04 7.79
C GLN A 43 -10.11 -17.17 6.69
N ASP A 44 -11.13 -16.31 6.71
CA ASP A 44 -12.29 -16.31 5.81
C ASP A 44 -12.32 -15.13 4.83
N LYS A 45 -11.57 -14.05 5.09
CA LYS A 45 -11.60 -12.80 4.32
C LYS A 45 -10.21 -12.32 3.93
N LEU A 46 -10.13 -11.45 2.94
CA LEU A 46 -8.91 -10.75 2.56
C LEU A 46 -8.98 -9.30 3.02
N LEU A 47 -7.93 -8.82 3.69
CA LEU A 47 -7.76 -7.40 3.90
C LEU A 47 -7.17 -6.80 2.62
N MET A 48 -7.91 -5.88 2.01
CA MET A 48 -7.54 -5.21 0.78
C MET A 48 -7.59 -3.69 0.94
N ALA A 49 -6.98 -2.99 -0.01
CA ALA A 49 -7.01 -1.55 -0.08
C ALA A 49 -7.57 -1.06 -1.42
N GLN A 50 -8.37 -0.01 -1.36
CA GLN A 50 -8.85 0.78 -2.49
C GLN A 50 -8.18 2.14 -2.43
N HIS A 51 -8.07 2.83 -3.58
CA HIS A 51 -7.53 4.19 -3.60
C HIS A 51 -8.27 5.10 -4.59
N SER A 52 -8.29 6.40 -4.30
CA SER A 52 -8.92 7.44 -5.13
C SER A 52 -8.00 7.93 -6.26
N PHE A 53 -7.42 7.00 -7.04
CA PHE A 53 -6.48 7.38 -8.10
C PHE A 53 -7.14 8.42 -9.03
N PRO A 54 -6.50 9.56 -9.28
CA PRO A 54 -7.11 10.63 -10.04
C PRO A 54 -7.34 10.19 -11.48
N GLN A 55 -8.42 10.68 -12.11
CA GLN A 55 -8.60 10.49 -13.54
C GLN A 55 -7.46 11.19 -14.29
N ILE A 56 -6.93 10.54 -15.33
CA ILE A 56 -5.71 10.97 -16.03
C ILE A 56 -5.86 12.38 -16.61
N ASP A 57 -7.04 12.75 -17.09
CA ASP A 57 -7.39 14.08 -17.62
C ASP A 57 -7.29 15.20 -16.58
N LYS A 58 -7.39 14.88 -15.28
CA LYS A 58 -7.29 15.87 -14.20
C LYS A 58 -5.87 16.30 -13.87
N ILE A 59 -4.85 15.60 -14.37
CA ILE A 59 -3.43 15.91 -14.12
C ILE A 59 -2.98 16.97 -15.12
N LYS A 60 -3.19 18.25 -14.82
CA LYS A 60 -3.05 19.31 -15.83
C LYS A 60 -1.61 19.77 -16.06
N LYS A 61 -0.77 19.68 -15.02
CA LYS A 61 0.62 20.14 -15.07
C LYS A 61 1.54 19.06 -15.63
N GLU A 62 2.69 19.48 -16.14
CA GLU A 62 3.75 18.54 -16.52
C GLU A 62 4.18 17.68 -15.33
N GLU A 63 4.31 18.31 -14.16
CA GLU A 63 4.63 17.65 -12.89
C GLU A 63 3.69 18.17 -11.79
N GLU A 64 3.10 17.25 -11.02
CA GLU A 64 2.16 17.59 -9.96
C GLU A 64 2.22 16.59 -8.80
N ILE A 65 2.11 17.09 -7.56
CA ILE A 65 1.94 16.26 -6.38
C ILE A 65 0.49 16.30 -5.99
N LEU A 66 -0.17 15.13 -5.96
CA LEU A 66 -1.57 15.00 -5.60
C LEU A 66 -1.74 14.08 -4.39
N GLU A 67 -2.79 14.36 -3.62
CA GLU A 67 -3.27 13.47 -2.59
C GLU A 67 -4.05 12.31 -3.21
N VAL A 68 -3.62 11.08 -2.91
CA VAL A 68 -4.35 9.85 -3.22
C VAL A 68 -4.79 9.23 -1.91
N ARG A 69 -6.11 9.15 -1.71
CA ARG A 69 -6.72 8.61 -0.50
C ARG A 69 -6.86 7.11 -0.59
N TRP A 70 -6.41 6.41 0.45
CA TRP A 70 -6.59 4.98 0.62
C TRP A 70 -7.74 4.68 1.59
N ASN A 71 -8.51 3.66 1.28
CA ASN A 71 -9.51 3.07 2.15
C ASN A 71 -9.25 1.57 2.24
N PHE A 72 -9.56 0.96 3.39
CA PHE A 72 -9.41 -0.47 3.58
C PHE A 72 -10.76 -1.16 3.55
N CYS A 73 -10.76 -2.41 3.09
CA CYS A 73 -11.95 -3.25 3.07
C CYS A 73 -11.59 -4.71 3.35
N LEU A 74 -12.58 -5.45 3.83
CA LEU A 74 -12.54 -6.90 3.90
C LEU A 74 -13.28 -7.46 2.70
N VAL A 75 -12.69 -8.45 2.03
CA VAL A 75 -13.26 -9.10 0.86
C VAL A 75 -13.50 -10.58 1.15
N SER A 76 -14.74 -11.06 1.01
CA SER A 76 -15.08 -12.48 1.18
C SER A 76 -14.63 -13.33 -0.03
N ARG A 77 -14.70 -14.66 0.09
CA ARG A 77 -14.37 -15.59 -1.02
C ARG A 77 -15.39 -15.54 -2.16
N GLU A 78 -16.56 -14.97 -1.92
CA GLU A 78 -17.63 -14.70 -2.88
C GLU A 78 -17.48 -13.32 -3.52
N GLY A 79 -16.51 -12.51 -3.06
CA GLY A 79 -16.24 -11.17 -3.58
C GLY A 79 -17.04 -10.05 -2.89
N GLU A 80 -17.79 -10.34 -1.83
CA GLU A 80 -18.47 -9.31 -1.04
C GLU A 80 -17.47 -8.37 -0.37
N ILE A 81 -17.82 -7.09 -0.26
CA ILE A 81 -16.93 -6.06 0.26
C ILE A 81 -17.54 -5.42 1.50
N GLU A 82 -16.76 -5.42 2.57
CA GLU A 82 -17.06 -4.73 3.82
C GLU A 82 -16.05 -3.61 4.03
N LYS A 83 -16.51 -2.36 3.90
CA LYS A 83 -15.65 -1.18 4.06
C LYS A 83 -15.27 -0.99 5.53
N LEU A 84 -14.02 -0.61 5.74
CA LEU A 84 -13.50 -0.23 7.06
C LEU A 84 -13.51 1.30 7.18
N GLU A 85 -13.61 1.80 8.40
CA GLU A 85 -13.66 3.23 8.66
C GLU A 85 -12.32 3.91 8.35
N GLY A 86 -12.43 5.14 7.84
CA GLY A 86 -11.32 6.05 7.63
C GLY A 86 -10.87 6.18 6.18
N SER A 87 -10.14 7.26 5.95
CA SER A 87 -9.53 7.59 4.67
C SER A 87 -8.12 8.11 4.94
N TYR A 88 -7.14 7.48 4.31
CA TYR A 88 -5.73 7.65 4.64
C TYR A 88 -4.99 8.27 3.44
N PRO A 89 -4.74 9.58 3.44
CA PRO A 89 -4.10 10.25 2.32
C PRO A 89 -2.63 9.85 2.20
N THR A 90 -2.20 9.64 0.96
CA THR A 90 -0.79 9.52 0.56
C THR A 90 -0.48 10.56 -0.50
N LEU A 91 0.78 10.99 -0.58
CA LEU A 91 1.24 11.92 -1.61
C LEU A 91 1.88 11.16 -2.74
N TRP A 92 1.43 11.40 -3.97
CA TRP A 92 1.97 10.79 -5.18
C TRP A 92 2.45 11.90 -6.10
N PHE A 93 3.62 11.69 -6.69
CA PHE A 93 4.15 12.54 -7.74
C PHE A 93 3.71 12.00 -9.09
N PHE A 94 3.09 12.85 -9.89
CA PHE A 94 2.63 12.55 -11.24
C PHE A 94 3.45 13.36 -12.24
N LYS A 95 3.83 12.70 -13.33
CA LYS A 95 4.46 13.36 -14.48
C LYS A 95 3.68 13.03 -15.76
N ARG A 96 3.22 14.08 -16.44
CA ARG A 96 2.56 13.96 -17.75
C ARG A 96 3.59 13.85 -18.85
N LEU A 97 3.45 12.83 -19.66
CA LEU A 97 4.21 12.58 -20.89
C LEU A 97 3.28 12.76 -22.09
N PRO A 98 3.80 12.95 -23.32
CA PRO A 98 2.98 13.17 -24.51
C PRO A 98 1.85 12.15 -24.73
N MET A 99 2.04 10.87 -24.33
CA MET A 99 1.04 9.81 -24.49
C MET A 99 0.76 9.01 -23.22
N ALA A 100 1.25 9.46 -22.07
CA ALA A 100 1.12 8.68 -20.84
C ALA A 100 1.15 9.59 -19.62
N VAL A 101 0.66 9.08 -18.50
CA VAL A 101 0.95 9.61 -17.18
C VAL A 101 1.68 8.54 -16.42
N VAL A 102 2.82 8.91 -15.84
CA VAL A 102 3.58 8.08 -14.92
C VAL A 102 3.47 8.66 -13.53
N ALA A 103 3.48 7.80 -12.51
CA ALA A 103 3.34 8.21 -11.12
C ALA A 103 4.26 7.40 -10.22
N ASP A 104 4.71 8.02 -9.13
CA ASP A 104 5.46 7.35 -8.07
C ASP A 104 5.06 7.92 -6.70
N TYR A 105 5.28 7.12 -5.65
CA TYR A 105 4.87 7.43 -4.29
C TYR A 105 5.85 8.39 -3.63
N LEU A 106 5.38 9.52 -3.11
CA LEU A 106 6.15 10.32 -2.16
C LEU A 106 6.01 9.75 -0.75
N THR A 107 4.76 9.48 -0.34
CA THR A 107 4.48 8.69 0.86
C THR A 107 3.87 7.35 0.47
N GLU A 108 4.39 6.27 1.03
CA GLU A 108 3.89 4.93 0.76
C GLU A 108 2.97 4.47 1.88
N MET A 109 1.89 3.78 1.52
CA MET A 109 1.14 2.96 2.47
C MET A 109 1.91 1.66 2.69
N THR A 110 2.35 1.40 3.91
CA THR A 110 2.99 0.13 4.34
C THR A 110 2.29 -0.37 5.59
N GLY A 111 2.15 -1.69 5.75
CA GLY A 111 1.48 -2.26 6.91
C GLY A 111 1.56 -3.77 6.99
N ALA A 112 1.22 -4.30 8.15
CA ALA A 112 1.24 -5.73 8.44
C ALA A 112 0.07 -6.13 9.34
N LEU A 113 -0.39 -7.38 9.19
CA LEU A 113 -1.42 -7.98 10.03
C LEU A 113 -0.80 -8.56 11.31
N LEU A 114 -1.31 -8.13 12.46
CA LEU A 114 -0.89 -8.56 13.79
C LEU A 114 -2.02 -9.34 14.47
N LYS A 115 -1.68 -10.52 15.02
CA LYS A 115 -2.62 -11.40 15.76
C LYS A 115 -3.94 -11.69 15.03
N ASN A 116 -3.91 -11.74 13.69
CA ASN A 116 -5.09 -11.97 12.84
C ASN A 116 -6.29 -11.03 13.14
N ARG A 117 -6.02 -9.84 13.69
CA ARG A 117 -7.06 -8.91 14.15
C ARG A 117 -6.71 -7.46 13.91
N TYR A 118 -5.44 -7.08 14.08
CA TYR A 118 -5.02 -5.69 13.99
C TYR A 118 -4.24 -5.48 12.70
N PHE A 119 -4.61 -4.46 11.93
CA PHE A 119 -3.76 -3.98 10.85
C PHE A 119 -2.94 -2.79 11.34
N VAL A 120 -1.62 -2.96 11.40
CA VAL A 120 -0.68 -1.93 11.81
C VAL A 120 -0.05 -1.34 10.56
N PHE A 121 -0.21 -0.04 10.33
CA PHE A 121 0.20 0.60 9.08
C PHE A 121 0.74 2.02 9.26
N SER A 122 1.43 2.51 8.24
CA SER A 122 1.84 3.90 8.08
C SER A 122 1.51 4.36 6.65
N HIS A 123 1.28 5.66 6.48
CA HIS A 123 0.91 6.25 5.19
C HIS A 123 1.44 7.70 5.00
N THR A 124 2.31 8.16 5.89
CA THR A 124 2.85 9.54 5.88
C THR A 124 4.37 9.51 5.91
N GLU A 125 5.00 10.65 5.63
CA GLU A 125 6.47 10.80 5.73
C GLU A 125 6.98 10.74 7.18
N LYS A 126 6.12 10.99 8.17
CA LYS A 126 6.49 11.10 9.59
C LYS A 126 6.35 9.76 10.29
N TYR A 127 7.08 9.58 11.39
CA TYR A 127 6.90 8.42 12.27
C TYR A 127 5.50 8.43 12.90
N SER A 128 4.56 7.76 12.23
CA SER A 128 3.17 7.62 12.63
C SER A 128 2.68 6.23 12.24
N LEU A 129 2.57 5.36 13.24
CA LEU A 129 1.94 4.05 13.11
C LEU A 129 0.48 4.15 13.52
N LYS A 130 -0.40 3.57 12.74
CA LYS A 130 -1.84 3.48 13.00
C LYS A 130 -2.20 2.02 13.21
N ILE A 131 -3.08 1.75 14.18
CA ILE A 131 -3.58 0.42 14.49
C ILE A 131 -5.09 0.42 14.25
N LEU A 132 -5.51 -0.33 13.25
CA LEU A 132 -6.90 -0.57 12.90
C LEU A 132 -7.32 -1.93 13.49
N ASP A 133 -8.37 -1.94 14.32
CA ASP A 133 -8.97 -3.19 14.79
C ASP A 133 -9.98 -3.66 13.75
N LEU A 134 -9.71 -4.80 13.12
CA LEU A 134 -10.53 -5.33 12.03
C LEU A 134 -11.86 -5.90 12.52
N ASN A 135 -11.96 -6.28 13.80
CA ASN A 135 -13.22 -6.73 14.39
C ASN A 135 -14.14 -5.54 14.68
N GLN A 136 -13.56 -4.45 15.21
CA GLN A 136 -14.30 -3.20 15.49
C GLN A 136 -14.42 -2.29 14.26
N ARG A 137 -13.70 -2.61 13.18
CA ARG A 137 -13.64 -1.89 11.89
C ARG A 137 -13.22 -0.42 11.98
N LYS A 138 -12.51 -0.05 13.04
CA LYS A 138 -12.12 1.34 13.32
C LYS A 138 -10.70 1.48 13.81
N LEU A 139 -10.14 2.67 13.61
CA LEU A 139 -8.84 3.03 14.13
C LEU A 139 -8.90 3.06 15.66
N VAL A 140 -8.07 2.26 16.32
CA VAL A 140 -8.05 2.15 17.80
C VAL A 140 -6.83 2.81 18.43
N LYS A 141 -5.76 3.03 17.65
CA LYS A 141 -4.55 3.67 18.17
C LYS A 141 -3.75 4.36 17.08
N THR A 142 -3.11 5.47 17.43
CA THR A 142 -2.02 6.07 16.67
C THR A 142 -0.81 6.19 17.59
N ILE A 143 0.35 5.73 17.14
CA ILE A 143 1.64 5.81 17.84
C ILE A 143 2.52 6.76 17.03
N GLN A 144 2.98 7.81 17.69
CA GLN A 144 3.88 8.81 17.11
C GLN A 144 5.16 8.89 17.93
N ARG A 145 6.25 9.23 17.26
CA ARG A 145 7.55 9.46 17.90
C ARG A 145 8.20 10.65 17.22
N LYS A 146 8.89 11.49 18.00
CA LYS A 146 9.83 12.45 17.40
C LYS A 146 10.98 11.66 16.77
N TYR A 147 11.20 11.89 15.48
CA TYR A 147 12.20 11.18 14.70
C TYR A 147 12.98 12.19 13.87
N LYS A 148 14.31 12.02 13.80
CA LYS A 148 15.18 12.93 13.06
C LYS A 148 15.10 12.56 11.58
N LYS A 149 14.66 13.50 10.74
CA LYS A 149 14.55 13.26 9.29
C LYS A 149 15.91 12.93 8.69
N VAL A 150 15.94 11.92 7.83
CA VAL A 150 17.13 11.50 7.07
C VAL A 150 17.03 12.05 5.66
N ARG A 151 18.05 12.78 5.21
CA ARG A 151 18.08 13.37 3.87
C ARG A 151 18.03 12.25 2.83
N TYR A 152 17.23 12.46 1.79
CA TYR A 152 17.15 11.52 0.69
C TYR A 152 18.40 11.63 -0.18
N GLN A 153 19.04 10.49 -0.43
CA GLN A 153 20.10 10.35 -1.42
C GLN A 153 19.73 9.15 -2.29
N PRO A 154 19.59 9.32 -3.61
CA PRO A 154 19.26 8.22 -4.50
C PRO A 154 20.44 7.24 -4.59
N ASP A 155 20.17 5.93 -4.50
CA ASP A 155 21.19 4.87 -4.57
C ASP A 155 21.89 4.78 -5.93
N ARG A 156 21.30 5.38 -6.98
CA ARG A 156 21.85 5.40 -8.33
C ARG A 156 21.73 6.79 -8.94
N PRO A 157 22.75 7.23 -9.71
CA PRO A 157 22.62 8.43 -10.52
C PRO A 157 21.47 8.25 -11.51
N ARG A 158 20.89 9.38 -11.93
CA ARG A 158 19.80 9.37 -12.91
C ARG A 158 20.30 8.75 -14.21
N ASP A 159 19.44 7.95 -14.82
CA ASP A 159 19.68 7.44 -16.16
C ASP A 159 19.36 8.55 -17.16
N GLU A 160 20.39 9.25 -17.63
CA GLU A 160 20.27 10.43 -18.50
C GLU A 160 20.19 10.08 -19.99
N ARG A 161 19.98 8.79 -20.34
CA ARG A 161 19.90 8.37 -21.75
C ARG A 161 18.77 9.13 -22.48
N PRO A 162 19.04 9.70 -23.67
CA PRO A 162 18.02 10.38 -24.47
C PRO A 162 16.79 9.48 -24.70
N GLY A 163 15.60 9.97 -24.35
CA GLY A 163 14.34 9.23 -24.47
C GLY A 163 13.96 8.39 -23.25
N PHE A 164 14.87 8.15 -22.30
CA PHE A 164 14.54 7.54 -21.01
C PHE A 164 13.97 8.60 -20.06
N LYS A 165 12.66 8.58 -19.85
CA LYS A 165 11.98 9.49 -18.93
C LYS A 165 11.99 8.90 -17.52
N THR A 166 13.07 9.12 -16.79
CA THR A 166 13.11 8.78 -15.36
C THR A 166 12.19 9.72 -14.57
N LEU A 167 11.41 9.17 -13.65
CA LEU A 167 10.68 9.97 -12.65
C LEU A 167 11.66 10.56 -11.64
N ALA A 168 11.96 11.84 -11.78
CA ALA A 168 12.76 12.60 -10.82
C ALA A 168 11.86 13.05 -9.66
N VAL A 169 11.41 12.11 -8.82
CA VAL A 169 10.51 12.42 -7.70
C VAL A 169 11.18 13.42 -6.75
N PRO A 170 10.56 14.60 -6.50
CA PRO A 170 11.16 15.63 -5.66
C PRO A 170 11.07 15.24 -4.18
N ARG A 171 12.10 14.54 -3.68
CA ARG A 171 12.16 14.04 -2.31
C ARG A 171 13.35 14.62 -1.57
N ALA A 172 13.09 15.38 -0.52
CA ALA A 172 14.13 15.94 0.35
C ALA A 172 14.57 14.96 1.46
N TYR A 173 13.67 14.08 1.91
CA TYR A 173 13.88 13.16 3.03
C TYR A 173 13.27 11.79 2.75
N PHE A 174 13.84 10.73 3.31
CA PHE A 174 13.17 9.42 3.37
C PHE A 174 11.94 9.48 4.28
N ASN A 175 10.93 8.65 4.00
CA ASN A 175 9.84 8.41 4.96
C ASN A 175 10.42 7.82 6.25
N ASP A 176 10.02 8.30 7.42
CA ASP A 176 10.58 7.83 8.69
C ASP A 176 10.39 6.33 8.89
N ILE A 177 9.26 5.79 8.44
CA ILE A 177 8.94 4.36 8.45
C ILE A 177 9.07 3.82 7.01
N GLN A 178 9.97 2.86 6.83
CA GLN A 178 10.24 2.21 5.55
C GLN A 178 9.47 0.88 5.41
N LYS A 179 9.39 0.10 6.49
CA LYS A 179 8.71 -1.20 6.46
C LYS A 179 8.13 -1.55 7.82
N ILE A 180 7.01 -2.27 7.81
CA ILE A 180 6.39 -2.82 9.00
C ILE A 180 6.30 -4.34 8.80
N ILE A 181 6.78 -5.08 9.79
CA ILE A 181 6.71 -6.54 9.83
C ILE A 181 6.02 -6.92 11.12
N ALA A 182 5.07 -7.84 11.07
CA ALA A 182 4.42 -8.39 12.25
C ALA A 182 4.79 -9.86 12.40
N ARG A 183 5.09 -10.27 13.62
CA ARG A 183 5.31 -11.69 13.97
C ARG A 183 4.80 -11.92 15.38
N GLU A 184 3.91 -12.90 15.52
CA GLU A 184 3.29 -13.29 16.80
C GLU A 184 2.60 -12.08 17.46
N ASP A 185 3.18 -11.57 18.55
CA ASP A 185 2.67 -10.43 19.32
C ASP A 185 3.49 -9.14 19.15
N LYS A 186 4.49 -9.16 18.26
CA LYS A 186 5.42 -8.05 18.04
C LYS A 186 5.26 -7.46 16.65
N ILE A 187 5.60 -6.17 16.58
CA ILE A 187 5.85 -5.46 15.32
C ILE A 187 7.31 -5.03 15.30
N LEU A 188 7.95 -5.23 14.15
CA LEU A 188 9.25 -4.67 13.81
C LEU A 188 9.02 -3.56 12.81
N VAL A 189 9.60 -2.39 13.08
CA VAL A 189 9.46 -1.20 12.25
C VAL A 189 10.84 -0.84 11.76
N LEU A 190 11.06 -1.00 10.46
CA LEU A 190 12.28 -0.53 9.82
C LEU A 190 12.13 0.96 9.54
N THR A 191 13.12 1.74 10.00
CA THR A 191 13.12 3.19 9.85
C THR A 191 14.17 3.65 8.85
N SER A 192 14.14 4.92 8.47
CA SER A 192 15.07 5.52 7.49
C SER A 192 16.51 5.67 7.97
N THR A 193 16.79 5.51 9.27
CA THR A 193 18.16 5.35 9.77
C THR A 193 18.58 3.92 9.49
N VAL A 194 19.14 3.71 8.30
CA VAL A 194 19.91 2.50 8.01
C VAL A 194 21.34 2.86 8.39
N ASP A 195 21.88 2.21 9.41
CA ASP A 195 23.32 2.25 9.70
C ASP A 195 24.11 1.52 8.60
#